data_AF-A0A401Q9C7-F1
#
_entry.id   AF-A0A401Q9C7-F1
#
_cell.length_a   1.000
_cell.length_b   1.000
_cell.length_c   1.000
_cell.angle_alpha   90.00
_cell.angle_beta   90.00
_cell.angle_gamma   90.00
#
_symmetry.space_group_name_H-M   'P 1'
#
loop_
_entity.id
_entity.type
_entity.pdbx_description
1 polymer ?
#
loop_
_entity_poly.entity_id
_entity_poly.type
_entity_poly.pdbx_seq_one_letter_code
_entity_poly.pdbx_strand_id
1 'polypeptide(L)' 'SFEIEINGNLVFSKLENSGFPYEDDVVKEVKKASNGEAVQKILKSRPPCVIL' A
#
# COMPACT_ATOMS: atom_id res chain seq x y z
N SER A 1 -7.49 -11.91 1.50
CA SER A 1 -6.67 -11.00 0.68
C SER A 1 -5.96 -10.02 1.61
N PHE A 2 -4.91 -9.32 1.15
CA PHE A 2 -4.31 -8.22 1.91
C PHE A 2 -4.41 -6.97 1.05
N GLU A 3 -5.23 -6.03 1.50
CA GLU A 3 -5.61 -4.83 0.78
C GLU A 3 -5.57 -3.66 1.77
N ILE A 4 -5.09 -2.51 1.30
CA ILE A 4 -5.03 -1.29 2.09
C ILE A 4 -5.91 -0.25 1.42
N GLU A 5 -6.89 0.24 2.17
CA GLU A 5 -7.77 1.32 1.76
C GLU A 5 -7.53 2.54 2.65
N ILE A 6 -7.42 3.72 2.03
CA ILE A 6 -7.29 4.99 2.74
C ILE A 6 -8.42 5.89 2.27
N ASN A 7 -9.26 6.35 3.20
CA ASN A 7 -10.47 7.13 2.91
C ASN A 7 -11.40 6.47 1.87
N GLY A 8 -11.51 5.13 1.90
CA GLY A 8 -12.35 4.36 0.98
C GLY A 8 -11.77 4.17 -0.43
N ASN A 9 -10.53 4.61 -0.68
CA ASN A 9 -9.83 4.34 -1.94
C ASN A 9 -8.83 3.21 -1.76
N LEU A 10 -8.83 2.22 -2.66
CA LEU A 10 -7.87 1.12 -2.66
C LEU A 10 -6.46 1.61 -3.07
N VAL A 11 -5.56 1.64 -2.10
CA VAL A 11 -4.19 2.14 -2.23
C VAL A 11 -3.18 1.01 -2.47
N PHE A 12 -3.42 -0.19 -1.96
CA PHE A 12 -2.57 -1.35 -2.21
C PHE A 12 -3.38 -2.65 -2.27
N SER A 13 -3.02 -3.54 -3.18
CA SER A 13 -3.49 -4.93 -3.20
C SER A 13 -2.33 -5.89 -3.34
N LYS A 14 -2.26 -6.86 -2.42
CA LYS A 14 -1.29 -7.96 -2.46
C LYS A 14 -1.49 -8.85 -3.70
N LEU A 15 -2.74 -9.01 -4.15
CA LEU A 15 -3.02 -9.82 -5.32
C LEU A 15 -2.47 -9.15 -6.59
N GLU A 16 -2.59 -7.83 -6.71
CA GLU A 16 -2.03 -7.07 -7.83
C GLU A 16 -0.49 -7.02 -7.79
N ASN A 17 0.11 -6.82 -6.60
CA ASN A 17 1.54 -6.56 -6.46
C ASN A 17 2.40 -7.76 -6.03
N SER A 18 1.79 -8.93 -5.82
CA SER A 18 2.48 -10.18 -5.42
C SER A 18 3.44 -10.06 -4.22
N GLY A 19 3.05 -9.28 -3.20
CA GLY A 19 3.83 -9.15 -1.96
C GLY A 19 3.23 -8.16 -0.96
N PHE A 20 4.05 -7.68 -0.02
CA PHE A 20 3.65 -6.69 0.98
C PHE A 20 4.27 -5.32 0.68
N PRO A 21 3.54 -4.21 0.96
CA PRO A 21 4.08 -2.88 0.75
C PRO A 21 5.19 -2.57 1.76
N TYR A 22 5.98 -1.55 1.48
CA TYR A 22 6.91 -1.01 2.47
C TYR A 22 6.15 -0.11 3.45
N GLU A 23 6.52 -0.17 4.72
CA GLU A 23 5.89 0.64 5.78
C GLU A 23 5.94 2.14 5.46
N ASP A 24 7.11 2.63 5.01
CA ASP A 24 7.32 4.04 4.64
C ASP A 24 6.34 4.52 3.56
N ASP A 25 6.08 3.69 2.54
CA ASP A 25 5.14 4.01 1.46
C ASP A 25 3.71 4.14 2.02
N VAL A 26 3.30 3.24 2.92
CA VAL A 26 1.98 3.29 3.55
C VAL A 26 1.84 4.54 4.42
N VAL A 27 2.82 4.82 5.27
CA VAL A 27 2.81 5.99 6.18
C VAL A 27 2.77 7.30 5.37
N LYS A 28 3.49 7.37 4.25
CA LYS A 28 3.49 8.54 3.37
C LYS A 28 2.11 8.81 2.77
N GLU A 29 1.43 7.78 2.28
CA GLU A 29 0.09 7.93 1.70
C GLU A 29 -0.96 8.29 2.77
N VAL A 30 -0.85 7.74 3.99
CA VAL A 30 -1.71 8.16 5.11
C VAL A 30 -1.50 9.64 5.45
N LYS A 31 -0.25 10.12 5.50
CA LYS A 31 0.05 11.54 5.77
C LYS A 31 -0.52 12.46 4.69
N LYS A 32 -0.38 12.10 3.41
CA LYS A 32 -1.00 12.84 2.29
C LYS A 32 -2.52 12.90 2.42
N ALA A 33 -3.15 11.77 2.69
CA ALA A 33 -4.59 11.70 2.87
C ALA A 33 -5.07 12.59 4.03
N SER A 34 -4.31 12.60 5.13
CA SER A 34 -4.58 13.46 6.29
C SER A 34 -4.39 14.95 5.99
N ASN A 35 -3.52 15.31 5.05
CA ASN A 35 -3.33 16.68 4.56
C ASN A 35 -4.40 17.10 3.54
N GLY A 36 -5.32 16.21 3.16
CA GLY A 36 -6.31 16.45 2.12
C GLY A 36 -5.79 16.28 0.69
N GLU A 37 -4.58 15.72 0.52
CA GLU A 37 -4.02 15.39 -0.78
C GLU A 37 -4.58 14.05 -1.30
N ALA A 38 -4.55 13.87 -2.63
CA ALA A 38 -4.97 12.63 -3.25
C ALA A 38 -3.99 11.49 -2.95
N VAL A 39 -4.54 10.35 -2.49
CA VAL A 39 -3.78 9.11 -2.30
C VAL A 39 -3.54 8.39 -3.63
N GLN A 40 -2.36 7.81 -3.79
CA GLN A 40 -1.95 7.10 -5.01
C GLN A 40 -1.66 5.63 -4.74
N LYS A 41 -1.91 4.77 -5.73
CA LYS A 41 -1.62 3.34 -5.61
C LYS A 41 -0.13 3.09 -5.35
N ILE A 42 0.15 2.32 -4.31
CA ILE A 42 1.50 1.83 -4.01
C ILE A 42 1.75 0.62 -4.92
N LEU A 43 2.67 0.78 -5.87
CA LEU A 43 3.10 -0.28 -6.80
C LEU A 43 4.36 -1.01 -6.35
N LYS A 44 5.02 -0.46 -5.32
CA LYS A 44 6.28 -0.99 -4.80
C LYS A 44 5.98 -2.01 -3.73
N SER A 45 6.33 -3.27 -3.99
CA SER A 45 6.10 -4.38 -3.08
C SER A 45 7.41 -5.10 -2.80
N ARG A 46 7.53 -5.64 -1.59
CA ARG A 46 8.61 -6.57 -1.23
C ARG A 46 8.50 -7.83 -2.10
N PRO A 47 9.63 -8.43 -2.53
CA PRO A 47 9.61 -9.70 -3.24
C PRO A 47 8.88 -10.75 -2.38
N PRO A 48 8.29 -11.79 -3.00
CA PRO A 48 7.53 -12.81 -2.28
C PRO A 48 8.39 -13.39 -1.15
N CYS A 49 7.93 -13.24 0.09
CA CYS A 49 8.58 -13.88 1.24
C CYS A 49 8.46 -15.39 1.08
N VAL A 50 9.56 -16.05 0.77
CA VAL A 50 9.69 -17.50 0.90
C VAL A 50 9.78 -17.85 2.39
N ILE A 51 8.88 -18.70 2.85
CA ILE A 51 9.09 -19.46 4.10
C ILE A 51 10.09 -20.56 3.71
N LEU A 52 11.30 -20.48 4.24
CA LEU A 52 12.31 -21.54 4.16
C LEU A 52 12.01 -22.63 5.18
#